data_AF-A0AAU6F9W0-F1
#
_entry.id   AF-A0AAU6F9W0-F1
#
_cell.length_a   1.000
_cell.length_b   1.000
_cell.length_c   1.000
_cell.angle_alpha   90.00
_cell.angle_beta   90.00
_cell.angle_gamma   90.00
#
_symmetry.space_group_name_H-M   'P 1'
#
loop_
_entity.id
_entity.type
_entity.pdbx_description
1 polymer ?
#
loop_
_entity_poly.entity_id
_entity_poly.type
_entity_poly.pdbx_seq_one_letter_code
_entity_poly.pdbx_strand_id
1 'polypeptide(L)'
;MVHEAFLKLVFGWPTDSTTRVPRGESGQEVPERFDVVYEAVRSGADTVAMVSHGVAIRVWLAARATNVPTHDLADRELDNTGIAIAEHDGTTWRITSRAGKRLGPSGNEPHGSGPGGRRL
;
A
#
# COMPACT_ATOMS: atom_id res chain seq x y z
N MET A 1 6.21 -19.07 -6.61
CA MET A 1 7.65 -19.05 -6.24
C MET A 1 8.22 -17.65 -6.26
N VAL A 2 8.49 -16.99 -7.42
CA VAL A 2 9.11 -15.63 -7.43
C VAL A 2 8.19 -14.53 -6.86
N HIS A 3 6.89 -14.56 -7.21
CA HIS A 3 5.90 -13.59 -6.72
C HIS A 3 5.72 -13.63 -5.19
N GLU A 4 5.57 -14.83 -4.64
CA GLU A 4 5.38 -15.07 -3.21
C GLU A 4 6.61 -14.66 -2.39
N ALA A 5 7.82 -15.01 -2.87
CA ALA A 5 9.06 -14.59 -2.23
C ALA A 5 9.22 -13.06 -2.22
N PHE A 6 8.83 -12.40 -3.31
CA PHE A 6 8.82 -10.94 -3.38
C PHE A 6 7.84 -10.35 -2.35
N LEU A 7 6.60 -10.83 -2.30
CA LEU A 7 5.61 -10.34 -1.34
C LEU A 7 6.03 -10.57 0.11
N LYS A 8 6.55 -11.75 0.43
CA LYS A 8 7.08 -12.06 1.76
C LYS A 8 8.21 -11.12 2.16
N LEU A 9 9.07 -10.76 1.21
CA LEU A 9 10.15 -9.81 1.43
C LEU A 9 9.60 -8.41 1.71
N VAL A 10 8.77 -7.85 0.82
CA VAL A 10 8.32 -6.45 0.95
C VAL A 10 7.37 -6.24 2.14
N PHE A 11 6.58 -7.24 2.52
CA PHE A 11 5.77 -7.19 3.74
C PHE A 11 6.56 -7.52 5.02
N GLY A 12 7.82 -7.96 4.91
CA GLY A 12 8.75 -8.08 6.04
C GLY A 12 9.39 -6.75 6.45
N TRP A 13 9.36 -5.74 5.58
CA TRP A 13 9.98 -4.43 5.82
C TRP A 13 9.56 -3.68 7.09
N PRO A 14 8.30 -3.76 7.56
CA PRO A 14 7.93 -3.14 8.84
C PRO A 14 8.71 -3.72 10.03
N THR A 15 9.22 -4.95 9.93
CA THR A 15 10.07 -5.58 10.94
C THR A 15 11.55 -5.38 10.65
N ASP A 16 11.97 -5.49 9.39
CA ASP A 16 13.35 -5.23 8.96
C ASP A 16 13.39 -4.50 7.62
N SER A 17 13.42 -3.18 7.73
CA SER A 17 13.53 -2.22 6.63
C SER A 17 14.87 -2.25 5.88
N THR A 18 15.92 -2.89 6.42
CA THR A 18 17.23 -2.97 5.77
C THR A 18 17.27 -4.02 4.66
N THR A 19 16.34 -4.97 4.68
CA THR A 19 16.22 -6.00 3.64
C THR A 19 15.86 -5.40 2.27
N ARG A 20 16.35 -6.05 1.21
CA ARG A 20 16.34 -5.51 -0.16
C ARG A 20 15.85 -6.52 -1.18
N VAL A 21 15.02 -6.09 -2.13
CA VAL A 21 14.71 -6.87 -3.32
C VAL A 21 15.99 -7.03 -4.15
N PRO A 22 16.41 -8.23 -4.58
CA PRO A 22 17.62 -8.39 -5.38
C PRO A 22 17.65 -7.47 -6.61
N ARG A 23 18.67 -6.61 -6.70
CA ARG A 23 18.81 -5.55 -7.72
C ARG A 23 17.69 -4.50 -7.74
N GLY A 24 16.90 -4.43 -6.68
CA GLY A 24 15.83 -3.44 -6.47
C GLY A 24 16.03 -2.68 -5.17
N GLU A 25 14.96 -2.06 -4.68
CA GLU A 25 14.94 -1.15 -3.52
C GLU A 25 14.89 -1.89 -2.16
N SER A 26 15.27 -1.20 -1.09
CA SER A 26 15.08 -1.63 0.31
C SER A 26 13.77 -1.12 0.92
N GLY A 27 13.44 -1.64 2.11
CA GLY A 27 12.30 -1.17 2.89
C GLY A 27 12.45 0.23 3.48
N GLN A 28 13.64 0.82 3.40
CA GLN A 28 13.89 2.23 3.72
C GLN A 28 13.66 3.12 2.50
N GLU A 29 14.22 2.73 1.35
CA GLU A 29 14.17 3.53 0.11
C GLU A 29 12.74 3.65 -0.43
N VAL A 30 11.93 2.59 -0.32
CA VAL A 30 10.57 2.61 -0.86
C VAL A 30 9.67 3.63 -0.13
N PRO A 31 9.54 3.62 1.22
CA PRO A 31 8.76 4.65 1.92
C PRO A 31 9.29 6.07 1.75
N GLU A 32 10.61 6.27 1.68
CA GLU A 32 11.24 7.58 1.44
C GLU A 32 10.87 8.14 0.05
N ARG A 33 10.86 7.29 -0.98
CA ARG A 33 10.42 7.69 -2.32
C ARG A 33 8.94 8.15 -2.35
N PHE A 34 8.15 7.74 -1.36
CA PHE A 34 6.76 8.17 -1.19
C PHE A 34 6.57 9.40 -0.29
N ASP A 35 7.62 10.21 -0.08
CA ASP A 35 7.54 11.50 0.62
C ASP A 35 6.54 12.49 0.00
N VAL A 36 6.08 12.26 -1.23
CA VAL A 36 4.93 12.95 -1.84
C VAL A 36 3.68 12.94 -0.95
N VAL A 37 3.54 11.94 -0.07
CA VAL A 37 2.45 11.92 0.92
C VAL A 37 2.56 13.08 1.91
N TYR A 38 3.78 13.45 2.31
CA TYR A 38 4.00 14.61 3.16
C TYR A 38 3.86 15.94 2.41
N GLU A 39 4.07 15.96 1.09
CA GLU A 39 3.68 17.12 0.28
C GLU A 39 2.17 17.35 0.33
N ALA A 40 1.37 16.29 0.26
CA ALA A 40 -0.08 16.38 0.43
C ALA A 40 -0.46 16.94 1.81
N VAL A 41 0.18 16.48 2.89
CA VAL A 41 -0.03 17.04 4.24
C VAL A 41 0.31 18.54 4.27
N ARG A 42 1.43 18.95 3.67
CA ARG A 42 1.87 20.36 3.63
C ARG A 42 1.02 21.25 2.73
N SER A 43 0.29 20.68 1.78
CA SER A 43 -0.57 21.44 0.86
C SER A 43 -1.75 22.12 1.57
N GLY A 44 -2.14 21.64 2.75
CA GLY A 44 -3.31 22.12 3.47
C GLY A 44 -4.65 21.69 2.86
N ALA A 45 -4.64 20.83 1.84
CA ALA A 45 -5.86 20.26 1.29
C ALA A 45 -6.51 19.28 2.29
N ASP A 46 -7.83 19.36 2.46
CA ASP A 46 -8.58 18.47 3.35
C ASP A 46 -8.53 17.00 2.91
N THR A 47 -8.40 16.75 1.60
CA THR A 47 -8.34 15.39 1.04
C THR A 47 -7.52 15.40 -0.25
N VAL A 48 -6.61 14.44 -0.38
CA VAL A 48 -5.76 14.25 -1.57
C VAL A 48 -5.90 12.81 -2.07
N ALA A 49 -6.12 12.66 -3.37
CA ALA A 49 -6.10 11.36 -4.03
C ALA A 49 -4.70 11.08 -4.60
N MET A 50 -4.20 9.86 -4.36
CA MET A 50 -2.93 9.39 -4.89
C MET A 50 -3.14 8.08 -5.65
N VAL A 51 -2.50 7.95 -6.81
CA VAL A 51 -2.62 6.78 -7.68
C VAL A 51 -1.26 6.08 -7.75
N SER A 52 -1.25 4.79 -7.45
CA SER A 52 -0.05 3.96 -7.42
C SER A 52 -0.42 2.50 -7.66
N HIS A 53 0.54 1.59 -7.48
CA HIS A 53 0.33 0.15 -7.62
C HIS A 53 -0.13 -0.49 -6.31
N GLY A 54 -0.93 -1.56 -6.41
CA GLY A 54 -1.52 -2.22 -5.24
C GLY A 54 -0.50 -2.73 -4.20
N VAL A 55 0.68 -3.20 -4.61
CA VAL A 55 1.76 -3.55 -3.66
C VAL A 55 2.29 -2.31 -2.97
N ALA A 56 2.62 -1.28 -3.74
CA ALA A 56 3.20 -0.05 -3.20
C ALA A 56 2.27 0.61 -2.18
N ILE A 57 0.97 0.69 -2.48
CA ILE A 57 -0.06 1.21 -1.57
C ILE A 57 -0.07 0.39 -0.26
N ARG A 58 -0.15 -0.94 -0.36
CA ARG A 58 -0.25 -1.82 0.82
C ARG A 58 1.03 -1.82 1.66
N VAL A 59 2.20 -1.78 1.03
CA VAL A 59 3.50 -1.67 1.71
C VAL A 59 3.64 -0.34 2.42
N TRP A 60 3.28 0.77 1.75
CA TRP A 60 3.31 2.09 2.37
C TRP A 60 2.37 2.16 3.59
N LEU A 61 1.16 1.61 3.46
CA LEU A 61 0.20 1.49 4.55
C LEU A 61 0.74 0.63 5.69
N ALA A 62 1.39 -0.50 5.40
CA ALA A 62 1.97 -1.38 6.42
C ALA A 62 3.12 -0.72 7.18
N ALA A 63 3.86 0.19 6.55
CA ALA A 63 4.95 0.92 7.17
C ALA A 63 4.49 2.12 8.02
N ARG A 64 3.32 2.72 7.73
CA ARG A 64 2.90 4.00 8.31
C ARG A 64 1.63 3.93 9.16
N ALA A 65 0.72 3.00 8.85
CA ALA A 65 -0.53 2.88 9.56
C ALA A 65 -0.36 2.09 10.87
N THR A 66 -0.99 2.56 11.94
CA THR A 66 -0.80 1.98 13.29
C THR A 66 -1.95 1.08 13.74
N ASN A 67 -3.07 1.07 13.01
CA ASN A 67 -4.31 0.40 13.41
C ASN A 67 -4.60 -0.88 12.63
N VAL A 68 -3.66 -1.33 11.80
CA VAL A 68 -3.83 -2.49 10.92
C VAL A 68 -2.58 -3.37 10.99
N PRO A 69 -2.71 -4.66 11.33
CA PRO A 69 -1.58 -5.59 11.26
C PRO A 69 -1.06 -5.74 9.83
N THR A 70 0.26 -5.85 9.66
CA THR A 70 0.90 -6.03 8.35
C THR A 70 0.38 -7.26 7.58
N HIS A 71 0.10 -8.37 8.28
CA HIS A 71 -0.40 -9.59 7.63
C HIS A 71 -1.77 -9.37 6.96
N ASP A 72 -2.67 -8.58 7.57
CA ASP A 72 -3.95 -8.23 6.95
C ASP A 72 -3.79 -7.49 5.62
N LEU A 73 -2.74 -6.67 5.50
CA LEU A 73 -2.42 -5.91 4.29
C LEU A 73 -1.70 -6.79 3.25
N ALA A 74 -0.95 -7.80 3.69
CA ALA A 74 -0.32 -8.77 2.82
C ALA A 74 -1.35 -9.69 2.15
N ASP A 75 -2.30 -10.20 2.94
CA ASP A 75 -3.27 -11.21 2.52
C ASP A 75 -4.42 -10.66 1.68
N ARG A 76 -4.70 -9.36 1.78
CA ARG A 76 -5.80 -8.72 1.05
C ARG A 76 -5.28 -7.96 -0.17
N GLU A 77 -5.64 -8.46 -1.34
CA GLU A 77 -5.37 -7.80 -2.62
C GLU A 77 -6.09 -6.45 -2.68
N LEU A 78 -5.47 -5.48 -3.35
CA LEU A 78 -6.15 -4.28 -3.81
C LEU A 78 -6.47 -4.48 -5.29
N ASP A 79 -7.75 -4.71 -5.59
CA ASP A 79 -8.25 -4.82 -6.97
C ASP A 79 -7.87 -3.59 -7.78
N ASN A 80 -7.79 -3.74 -9.11
CA ASN A 80 -7.74 -2.58 -10.00
C ASN A 80 -8.91 -1.65 -9.69
N THR A 81 -8.63 -0.34 -9.61
CA THR A 81 -9.57 0.72 -9.16
C THR A 81 -10.02 0.63 -7.70
N GLY A 82 -9.45 -0.27 -6.91
CA GLY A 82 -9.67 -0.35 -5.46
C GLY A 82 -9.04 0.84 -4.74
N ILE A 83 -9.73 1.30 -3.69
CA ILE A 83 -9.29 2.45 -2.87
C ILE A 83 -9.00 1.98 -1.44
N ALA A 84 -7.96 2.56 -0.85
CA ALA A 84 -7.75 2.58 0.59
C ALA A 84 -7.81 4.03 1.07
N ILE A 85 -8.48 4.28 2.19
CA ILE A 85 -8.57 5.61 2.82
C ILE A 85 -7.78 5.56 4.11
N ALA A 86 -6.84 6.49 4.25
CA ALA A 86 -6.07 6.70 5.47
C ALA A 86 -6.14 8.16 5.89
N GLU A 87 -6.28 8.37 7.19
CA GLU A 87 -6.34 9.68 7.84
C GLU A 87 -5.06 9.90 8.64
N HIS A 88 -4.55 11.12 8.60
CA HIS A 88 -3.37 11.54 9.36
C HIS A 88 -3.81 12.35 10.57
N ASP A 89 -3.37 11.95 11.76
CA ASP A 89 -3.70 12.66 13.02
C ASP A 89 -2.69 13.76 13.41
N GLY A 90 -1.72 14.03 12.54
CA GLY A 90 -0.59 14.92 12.82
C GLY A 90 0.71 14.17 13.13
N THR A 91 0.63 12.89 13.50
CA THR A 91 1.79 12.06 13.85
C THR A 91 1.77 10.68 13.20
N THR A 92 0.60 10.05 13.12
CA THR A 92 0.42 8.69 12.62
C THR A 92 -0.67 8.64 11.55
N TRP A 93 -0.67 7.53 10.81
CA TRP A 93 -1.72 7.23 9.85
C TRP A 93 -2.67 6.17 10.41
N ARG A 94 -3.96 6.34 10.14
CA ARG A 94 -4.99 5.37 10.49
C ARG A 94 -5.81 5.04 9.26
N ILE A 95 -5.92 3.76 8.93
CA ILE A 95 -6.79 3.32 7.83
C ILE A 95 -8.23 3.35 8.30
N THR A 96 -9.08 4.16 7.66
CA THR A 96 -10.51 4.30 7.99
C THR A 96 -11.43 3.58 7.02
N SER A 97 -10.95 3.26 5.82
CA SER A 97 -11.62 2.34 4.90
C SER A 97 -10.59 1.45 4.19
N ARG A 98 -10.80 0.13 4.30
CA ARG A 98 -10.00 -0.88 3.59
C ARG A 98 -10.78 -1.38 2.38
N ALA A 99 -10.19 -1.30 1.19
CA ALA A 99 -10.79 -1.79 -0.07
C ALA A 99 -12.20 -1.24 -0.34
N GLY A 100 -12.37 0.06 -0.10
CA GLY A 100 -13.65 0.75 -0.23
C GLY A 100 -13.97 1.10 -1.67
N LYS A 101 -14.91 0.36 -2.27
CA LYS A 101 -15.65 0.68 -3.51
C LYS A 101 -14.76 0.99 -4.74
N ARG A 102 -14.72 0.07 -5.69
CA ARG A 102 -14.13 0.30 -7.03
C ARG A 102 -14.65 1.60 -7.63
N LEU A 103 -13.74 2.39 -8.19
CA LEU A 103 -14.11 3.49 -9.08
C LEU A 103 -14.35 2.92 -10.49
N GLY A 104 -15.62 2.87 -10.91
CA GLY A 104 -15.98 2.38 -12.24
C GLY A 104 -17.42 1.87 -12.30
N PRO A 105 -17.92 1.53 -13.51
CA PRO A 105 -19.24 0.92 -13.65
C PRO A 105 -19.34 -0.34 -12.81
N SER A 106 -20.51 -0.58 -12.19
CA SER A 106 -20.80 -1.77 -11.38
C SER A 106 -20.95 -3.01 -12.26
N GLY A 107 -19.86 -3.41 -12.91
CA GLY A 107 -19.79 -4.56 -13.82
C GLY A 107 -19.00 -5.72 -13.21
N ASN A 108 -19.37 -6.93 -13.62
CA ASN A 108 -18.77 -8.20 -13.23
C ASN A 108 -17.48 -8.46 -14.03
N GLU A 109 -16.60 -7.46 -14.15
CA GLU A 109 -15.33 -7.63 -14.86
C GLU A 109 -14.39 -8.57 -14.09
N PRO A 110 -13.60 -9.41 -14.80
CA PRO A 110 -12.69 -10.35 -14.17
C PRO A 110 -11.80 -9.67 -13.13
N HIS A 111 -11.68 -10.29 -11.95
CA HIS A 111 -10.79 -9.87 -10.87
C HIS A 111 -9.33 -9.89 -11.36
N GLY A 112 -8.88 -8.77 -11.89
CA GLY A 112 -7.55 -8.60 -12.45
C GLY A 112 -6.68 -7.78 -11.53
N SER A 113 -6.32 -8.31 -10.37
CA SER A 113 -5.12 -7.86 -9.69
C SER A 113 -3.96 -8.12 -10.64
N GLY A 114 -3.36 -7.07 -11.22
CA GLY A 114 -2.15 -7.22 -12.03
C GLY A 114 -1.07 -8.04 -11.29
N PRO A 115 0.07 -8.38 -11.90
CA PRO A 115 1.04 -9.33 -11.35
C PRO A 115 1.45 -9.08 -9.88
N GLY A 116 1.44 -7.83 -9.39
CA GLY A 116 1.69 -7.48 -7.98
C GLY A 116 0.48 -7.55 -7.03
N GLY A 117 -0.75 -7.58 -7.51
CA GLY A 117 -1.94 -7.58 -6.64
C GLY A 117 -2.26 -8.94 -6.01
N ARG A 118 -1.69 -10.05 -6.51
CA ARG A 118 -2.06 -11.41 -6.08
C ARG A 118 -1.70 -11.72 -4.62
N ARG A 119 -2.53 -12.51 -3.92
CA ARG A 119 -2.31 -13.01 -2.54
C ARG A 119 -1.01 -13.81 -2.38
N LEU A 120 -0.53 -13.85 -1.15
CA LEU A 120 0.42 -14.86 -0.65
C LEU A 120 -0.28 -16.21 -0.53
#